data_AF-A0A5Q0BHH0-F1
#
_entry.id   AF-A0A5Q0BHH0-F1
#
_cell.length_a   1.000
_cell.length_b   1.000
_cell.length_c   1.000
_cell.angle_alpha   90.00
_cell.angle_beta   90.00
_cell.angle_gamma   90.00
#
_symmetry.space_group_name_H-M   'P 1'
#
loop_
_entity.id
_entity.type
_entity.pdbx_description
1 polymer ?
#
loop_
_entity_poly.entity_id
_entity_poly.type
_entity_poly.pdbx_seq_one_letter_code
_entity_poly.pdbx_strand_id
1 'polypeptide(L)'
;MSRIIEIGAPVSGEKSANDALKEAFEGAGYPLDVTIESHLQRAIALPEIGVYLPASKRTFATIRNEDAFHRAVSSIEQIAALNGYQKIVTIEEGHADPAADGAAGADATETKSRAKKPANSGADASTHNASDPNSKQGA
;
A
#
# COMPACT_ATOMS: atom_id res chain seq x y z
N MET A 1 -13.28 -16.45 18.93
CA MET A 1 -12.08 -15.89 19.57
C MET A 1 -11.46 -14.94 18.57
N SER A 2 -11.20 -13.69 18.93
CA SER A 2 -10.55 -12.74 18.01
C SER A 2 -9.05 -13.01 18.00
N ARG A 3 -8.47 -13.20 16.81
CA ARG A 3 -7.03 -13.37 16.62
C ARG A 3 -6.35 -12.02 16.75
N ILE A 4 -5.23 -11.94 17.47
CA ILE A 4 -4.48 -10.70 17.69
C ILE A 4 -2.98 -10.96 17.60
N ILE A 5 -2.25 -10.03 16.98
CA ILE A 5 -0.78 -9.99 17.00
C ILE A 5 -0.29 -8.57 17.29
N GLU A 6 0.85 -8.47 17.97
CA GLU A 6 1.57 -7.23 18.18
C GLU A 6 2.90 -7.28 17.44
N ILE A 7 3.26 -6.19 16.77
CA ILE A 7 4.43 -6.12 15.90
C ILE A 7 5.35 -5.00 16.39
N GLY A 8 6.62 -5.34 16.57
CA GLY A 8 7.69 -4.46 17.01
C GLY A 8 9.02 -4.81 16.35
N ALA A 9 10.10 -4.18 16.81
CA ALA A 9 11.45 -4.48 16.37
C ALA A 9 11.81 -5.92 16.75
N PRO A 10 12.54 -6.66 15.90
CA PRO A 10 12.96 -8.01 16.21
C PRO A 10 13.87 -7.99 17.43
N VAL A 11 13.51 -8.78 18.43
CA VAL A 11 14.31 -8.97 19.65
C VAL A 11 15.07 -10.28 19.52
N SER A 12 16.36 -10.25 19.82
CA SER A 12 17.21 -11.45 19.74
C SER A 12 16.68 -12.54 20.69
N GLY A 13 16.29 -13.68 20.13
CA GLY A 13 15.76 -14.83 20.88
C GLY A 13 14.24 -14.88 20.97
N GLU A 14 13.52 -13.88 20.45
CA GLU A 14 12.06 -13.91 20.32
C GLU A 14 11.64 -14.35 18.91
N LYS A 15 10.37 -14.75 18.79
CA LYS A 15 9.76 -15.12 17.50
C LYS A 15 9.65 -13.89 16.60
N SER A 16 9.86 -14.09 15.30
CA SER A 16 9.64 -13.03 14.31
C SER A 16 8.16 -12.67 14.25
N ALA A 17 7.83 -11.46 13.80
CA ALA A 17 6.45 -11.04 13.62
C ALA A 17 5.67 -11.96 12.66
N ASN A 18 6.35 -12.54 11.66
CA ASN A 18 5.76 -13.53 10.75
C ASN A 18 5.45 -14.88 11.40
N ASP A 19 6.25 -15.31 12.38
CA ASP A 19 5.99 -16.54 13.13
C ASP A 19 4.75 -16.34 14.02
N ALA A 20 4.65 -15.18 14.69
CA ALA A 20 3.49 -14.81 15.48
C ALA A 20 2.22 -14.70 14.60
N LEU A 21 2.35 -14.12 13.39
CA LEU A 21 1.26 -14.08 12.42
C LEU A 21 0.78 -15.49 12.07
N LYS A 22 1.70 -16.39 11.74
CA LYS A 22 1.36 -17.76 11.34
C LYS A 22 0.63 -18.50 12.46
N GLU A 23 1.08 -18.38 13.69
CA GLU A 23 0.43 -19.03 14.84
C GLU A 23 -0.96 -18.44 15.12
N ALA A 24 -1.11 -17.12 15.06
CA ALA A 24 -2.39 -16.47 15.37
C ALA A 24 -3.43 -16.62 14.25
N PHE A 25 -2.99 -16.64 12.99
CA PHE A 25 -3.86 -16.62 11.81
C PHE A 25 -3.86 -17.93 11.02
N GLU A 26 -3.34 -19.02 11.59
CA GLU A 26 -3.37 -20.34 10.95
C GLU A 26 -4.80 -20.72 10.53
N GLY A 27 -4.94 -21.15 9.27
CA GLY A 27 -6.22 -21.53 8.70
C GLY A 27 -7.23 -20.38 8.54
N ALA A 28 -6.80 -19.11 8.60
CA ALA A 28 -7.65 -17.98 8.21
C ALA A 28 -8.17 -18.16 6.77
N GLY A 29 -9.44 -17.88 6.55
CA GLY A 29 -9.98 -17.71 5.20
C GLY A 29 -9.66 -16.31 4.68
N TYR A 30 -9.31 -16.19 3.41
CA TYR A 30 -9.11 -14.91 2.72
C TYR A 30 -10.22 -14.69 1.70
N PRO A 31 -10.72 -13.45 1.50
CA PRO A 31 -10.26 -12.21 2.13
C PRO A 31 -10.61 -12.13 3.63
N LEU A 32 -9.74 -11.50 4.41
CA LEU A 32 -9.82 -11.39 5.87
C LEU A 32 -9.90 -9.92 6.29
N ASP A 33 -10.90 -9.57 7.09
CA ASP A 33 -11.02 -8.22 7.63
C ASP A 33 -10.28 -8.10 8.97
N VAL A 34 -9.43 -7.08 9.06
CA VAL A 34 -8.62 -6.80 10.25
C VAL A 34 -8.73 -5.34 10.67
N THR A 35 -8.55 -5.11 11.96
CA THR A 35 -8.32 -3.80 12.54
C THR A 35 -6.83 -3.65 12.79
N ILE A 36 -6.25 -2.57 12.29
CA ILE A 36 -4.83 -2.25 12.45
C ILE A 36 -4.72 -1.00 13.32
N GLU A 37 -4.17 -1.14 14.51
CA GLU A 37 -3.87 -0.03 15.41
C GLU A 37 -2.41 0.40 15.25
N SER A 38 -2.18 1.64 14.81
CA SER A 38 -0.85 2.24 14.76
C SER A 38 -0.47 2.89 16.08
N HIS A 39 0.72 2.59 16.59
CA HIS A 39 1.35 3.24 17.75
C HIS A 39 2.41 4.26 17.33
N LEU A 40 2.56 4.51 16.03
CA LEU A 40 3.55 5.43 15.48
C LEU A 40 3.12 6.89 15.64
N GLN A 41 4.09 7.78 15.86
CA GLN A 41 3.87 9.24 15.86
C GLN A 41 3.73 9.83 14.45
N ARG A 42 4.03 9.03 13.41
CA ARG A 42 3.93 9.42 12.00
C ARG A 42 3.10 8.39 11.26
N ALA A 43 2.41 8.84 10.23
CA ALA A 43 1.66 7.96 9.37
C ALA A 43 2.61 7.15 8.46
N ILE A 44 2.20 5.93 8.12
CA ILE A 44 2.93 5.04 7.20
C ILE A 44 1.97 4.46 6.16
N ALA A 45 2.48 4.21 4.97
CA ALA A 45 1.74 3.49 3.93
C ALA A 45 2.16 2.02 3.93
N LEU A 46 1.17 1.12 3.87
CA LEU A 46 1.34 -0.31 3.68
C LEU A 46 0.79 -0.69 2.30
N PRO A 47 1.60 -0.54 1.23
CA PRO A 47 1.14 -0.76 -0.14
C PRO A 47 0.71 -2.21 -0.38
N GLU A 48 1.29 -3.16 0.35
CA GLU A 48 1.01 -4.60 0.20
C GLU A 48 -0.46 -4.95 0.48
N ILE A 49 -1.12 -4.16 1.31
CA ILE A 49 -2.54 -4.32 1.65
C ILE A 49 -3.37 -3.10 1.21
N GLY A 50 -2.74 -2.11 0.55
CA GLY A 50 -3.40 -0.90 0.07
C GLY A 50 -3.89 0.05 1.15
N VAL A 51 -3.25 0.06 2.33
CA VAL A 51 -3.73 0.82 3.50
C VAL A 51 -2.77 1.94 3.85
N TYR A 52 -3.31 3.10 4.22
CA TYR A 52 -2.57 4.17 4.87
C TYR A 52 -2.88 4.15 6.37
N LEU A 53 -1.87 3.93 7.21
CA LEU A 53 -2.01 3.95 8.67
C LEU A 53 -1.72 5.37 9.17
N PRO A 54 -2.72 6.11 9.63
CA PRO A 54 -2.50 7.38 10.32
C PRO A 54 -1.81 7.16 11.67
N ALA A 55 -1.08 8.18 12.13
CA ALA A 55 -0.40 8.18 13.42
C ALA A 55 -1.39 7.95 14.58
N SER A 56 -1.03 7.08 15.51
CA SER A 56 -1.78 6.82 16.77
C SER A 56 -3.28 6.55 16.57
N LYS A 57 -3.65 5.87 15.48
CA LYS A 57 -5.06 5.63 15.10
C LYS A 57 -5.28 4.19 14.65
N ARG A 58 -6.54 3.77 14.73
CA ARG A 58 -7.03 2.50 14.19
C ARG A 58 -7.48 2.67 12.75
N THR A 59 -7.28 1.63 11.93
CA THR A 59 -7.70 1.61 10.53
C THR A 59 -8.17 0.20 10.17
N PHE A 60 -9.27 0.12 9.44
CA PHE A 60 -9.80 -1.13 8.93
C PHE A 60 -9.17 -1.49 7.60
N ALA A 61 -8.84 -2.76 7.43
CA ALA A 61 -8.21 -3.26 6.22
C ALA A 61 -8.77 -4.64 5.86
N THR A 62 -8.96 -4.87 4.57
CA THR A 62 -9.29 -6.19 4.03
C THR A 62 -8.04 -6.79 3.40
N ILE A 63 -7.52 -7.84 4.01
CA ILE A 63 -6.37 -8.58 3.55
C ILE A 63 -6.82 -9.58 2.50
N ARG A 64 -6.32 -9.45 1.27
CA ARG A 64 -6.80 -10.26 0.12
C ARG A 64 -6.27 -11.69 0.09
N ASN A 65 -5.06 -11.90 0.58
CA ASN A 65 -4.40 -13.20 0.60
C ASN A 65 -3.31 -13.25 1.68
N GLU A 66 -2.88 -14.45 2.00
CA GLU A 66 -1.86 -14.74 3.02
C GLU A 66 -0.50 -14.11 2.68
N ASP A 67 -0.07 -14.16 1.42
CA ASP A 67 1.20 -13.59 0.97
C ASP A 67 1.29 -12.08 1.23
N ALA A 68 0.23 -11.33 0.92
CA ALA A 68 0.14 -9.90 1.18
C ALA A 68 0.18 -9.62 2.69
N PHE A 69 -0.40 -10.50 3.51
CA PHE A 69 -0.36 -10.35 4.96
C PHE A 69 1.07 -10.51 5.49
N HIS A 70 1.76 -11.58 5.10
CA HIS A 70 3.15 -11.81 5.49
C HIS A 70 4.09 -10.68 5.05
N ARG A 71 3.91 -10.17 3.81
CA ARG A 71 4.69 -9.03 3.30
C ARG A 71 4.43 -7.74 4.09
N ALA A 72 3.17 -7.46 4.42
CA ALA A 72 2.81 -6.31 5.24
C ALA A 72 3.44 -6.42 6.64
N VAL A 73 3.32 -7.57 7.29
CA VAL A 73 3.91 -7.82 8.62
C VAL A 73 5.43 -7.69 8.60
N SER A 74 6.10 -8.25 7.59
CA SER A 74 7.56 -8.09 7.42
C SER A 74 7.97 -6.63 7.23
N SER A 75 7.21 -5.87 6.44
CA SER A 75 7.47 -4.44 6.23
C SER A 75 7.31 -3.63 7.51
N ILE A 76 6.28 -3.93 8.31
CA ILE A 76 6.05 -3.33 9.63
C ILE A 76 7.22 -3.66 10.56
N GLU A 77 7.59 -4.92 10.69
CA GLU A 77 8.74 -5.35 11.52
C GLU A 77 10.04 -4.64 11.12
N GLN A 78 10.30 -4.49 9.81
CA GLN A 78 11.47 -3.75 9.33
C GLN A 78 11.41 -2.26 9.70
N ILE A 79 10.26 -1.61 9.57
CA ILE A 79 10.08 -0.22 10.02
C ILE A 79 10.34 -0.11 11.53
N ALA A 80 9.84 -1.06 12.32
CA ALA A 80 10.06 -1.09 13.75
C ALA A 80 11.55 -1.23 14.10
N ALA A 81 12.25 -2.14 13.42
CA ALA A 81 13.68 -2.38 13.56
C ALA A 81 14.50 -1.11 13.27
N LEU A 82 14.22 -0.45 12.14
CA LEU A 82 14.94 0.75 11.71
C LEU A 82 14.80 1.93 12.67
N ASN A 83 13.67 2.01 13.37
CA ASN A 83 13.37 3.10 14.30
C ASN A 83 13.56 2.71 15.78
N GLY A 84 13.96 1.47 16.08
CA GLY A 84 14.17 0.98 17.44
C GLY A 84 12.89 0.89 18.28
N TYR A 85 11.73 0.70 17.64
CA TYR A 85 10.45 0.65 18.35
C TYR A 85 10.12 -0.77 18.81
N GLN A 86 9.89 -0.97 20.12
CA GLN A 86 9.50 -2.28 20.66
C GLN A 86 8.06 -2.68 20.30
N LYS A 87 7.21 -1.71 19.93
CA LYS A 87 5.84 -1.94 19.46
C LYS A 87 5.44 -0.80 18.54
N ILE A 88 4.91 -1.13 17.37
CA ILE A 88 4.47 -0.12 16.39
C ILE A 88 3.07 -0.36 15.86
N VAL A 89 2.62 -1.61 15.81
CA VAL A 89 1.32 -1.97 15.25
C VAL A 89 0.73 -3.13 16.04
N THR A 90 -0.58 -3.07 16.28
CA THR A 90 -1.38 -4.21 16.73
C THR A 90 -2.38 -4.56 15.62
N ILE A 91 -2.50 -5.83 15.27
CA ILE A 91 -3.45 -6.32 14.26
C ILE A 91 -4.42 -7.29 14.92
N GLU A 92 -5.71 -7.02 14.77
CA GLU A 92 -6.81 -7.81 15.33
C GLU A 92 -7.74 -8.27 14.21
N GLU A 93 -8.24 -9.51 14.28
CA GLU A 93 -9.29 -10.02 13.39
C GLU A 93 -10.65 -9.41 13.78
N GLY A 94 -11.32 -8.73 12.84
CA GLY A 94 -12.50 -7.90 13.13
C GLY A 94 -12.16 -6.71 14.05
N HIS A 95 -13.03 -5.75 14.40
CA HIS A 95 -14.43 -5.48 14.11
C HIS A 95 -14.58 -3.99 13.80
N ALA A 96 -15.29 -3.64 12.73
CA ALA A 96 -15.72 -2.28 12.43
C ALA A 96 -16.62 -1.74 13.54
N ASP A 97 -16.08 -0.95 14.46
CA ASP A 97 -16.90 -0.03 15.22
C ASP A 97 -17.23 1.16 14.30
N PRO A 98 -18.50 1.38 13.92
CA PRO A 98 -18.87 2.38 12.91
C PRO A 98 -18.71 3.85 13.36
N ALA A 99 -18.03 4.12 14.47
CA ALA A 99 -17.88 5.47 15.05
C ALA A 99 -16.55 6.18 14.73
N ALA A 100 -15.85 5.84 13.64
CA ALA A 100 -14.67 6.58 13.18
C ALA A 100 -14.82 7.07 11.73
N ASP A 101 -15.37 8.28 11.64
CA ASP A 101 -15.29 9.31 10.59
C ASP A 101 -14.49 8.96 9.32
N GLY A 102 -15.18 9.07 8.17
CA GLY A 102 -14.80 8.49 6.90
C GLY A 102 -13.54 9.06 6.24
N ALA A 103 -12.84 8.18 5.51
CA ALA A 103 -12.16 8.50 4.26
C ALA A 103 -11.70 7.22 3.56
N ALA A 104 -12.32 6.95 2.41
CA ALA A 104 -11.72 6.47 1.17
C ALA A 104 -10.91 5.15 1.17
N GLY A 105 -11.53 4.08 0.63
CA GLY A 105 -10.88 3.07 -0.20
C GLY A 105 -11.73 2.89 -1.46
N ALA A 106 -11.43 3.60 -2.53
CA ALA A 106 -10.56 3.14 -3.62
C ALA A 106 -11.15 1.93 -4.36
N ASP A 107 -12.14 2.24 -5.21
CA ASP A 107 -12.61 1.39 -6.31
C ASP A 107 -11.41 1.09 -7.23
N ALA A 108 -10.91 -0.14 -7.18
CA ALA A 108 -9.91 -0.62 -8.12
C ALA A 108 -10.63 -1.04 -9.41
N THR A 109 -10.96 -0.06 -10.25
CA THR A 109 -11.55 -0.32 -11.56
C THR A 109 -10.50 -0.95 -12.47
N GLU A 110 -10.79 -2.21 -12.81
CA GLU A 110 -10.12 -3.08 -13.77
C GLU A 110 -9.83 -2.36 -15.10
N THR A 111 -8.56 -2.09 -15.42
CA THR A 111 -8.18 -1.57 -16.75
C THR A 111 -7.67 -2.70 -17.63
N LYS A 112 -8.58 -3.33 -18.39
CA LYS A 112 -8.23 -4.26 -19.47
C LYS A 112 -8.51 -3.59 -20.83
N SER A 113 -7.44 -3.09 -21.45
CA SER A 113 -7.12 -3.04 -22.89
C SER A 113 -8.22 -2.79 -23.93
N ARG A 114 -8.00 -1.85 -24.88
CA ARG A 114 -7.72 -2.14 -26.32
C ARG A 114 -7.87 -0.93 -27.28
N ALA A 115 -6.81 -0.72 -28.07
CA ALA A 115 -6.71 -0.19 -29.43
C ALA A 115 -7.18 1.25 -29.78
N LYS A 116 -6.22 2.15 -30.00
CA LYS A 116 -6.36 3.29 -30.92
C LYS A 116 -5.82 2.90 -32.30
N LYS A 117 -6.69 2.89 -33.32
CA LYS A 117 -6.33 2.96 -34.74
C LYS A 117 -6.58 4.41 -35.20
N PRO A 118 -5.63 5.11 -35.83
CA PRO A 118 -5.89 6.44 -36.34
C PRO A 118 -6.52 6.35 -37.73
N ALA A 119 -7.63 7.04 -37.94
CA ALA A 119 -8.15 7.38 -39.26
C ALA A 119 -7.84 8.85 -39.51
N ASN A 120 -6.96 9.10 -40.48
CA ASN A 120 -6.61 10.40 -41.03
C ASN A 120 -7.63 10.80 -42.11
N SER A 121 -8.01 12.08 -42.15
CA SER A 121 -8.52 12.89 -43.29
C SER A 121 -9.15 14.16 -42.68
N GLY A 122 -8.81 15.42 -42.94
CA GLY A 122 -7.98 16.08 -43.96
C GLY A 122 -8.57 17.49 -44.20
N ALA A 123 -7.74 18.43 -44.68
CA ALA A 123 -8.06 19.79 -45.19
C ALA A 123 -8.27 20.90 -44.11
N ASP A 124 -7.70 22.11 -44.18
CA ASP A 124 -6.97 22.86 -45.21
C ASP A 124 -6.30 24.13 -44.61
N ALA A 125 -5.14 24.53 -45.18
CA ALA A 125 -4.53 25.87 -45.27
C ALA A 125 -4.18 26.67 -43.97
N SER A 126 -3.01 27.31 -43.77
CA SER A 126 -2.02 27.91 -44.69
C SER A 126 -0.62 28.04 -44.04
N THR A 127 0.39 27.66 -44.82
CA THR A 127 1.73 28.22 -45.03
C THR A 127 2.10 29.55 -44.33
N HIS A 128 3.16 29.58 -43.52
CA HIS A 128 4.43 30.22 -43.90
C HIS A 128 5.58 29.93 -42.93
N ASN A 129 6.64 29.43 -43.54
CA ASN A 129 7.94 29.10 -43.01
C ASN A 129 8.78 30.39 -42.91
N ALA A 130 9.43 30.62 -41.78
CA ALA A 130 10.61 31.48 -41.71
C ALA A 130 11.62 30.80 -40.79
N SER A 131 12.57 30.13 -41.44
CA SER A 131 13.71 29.46 -40.80
C SER A 131 14.78 30.49 -40.42
N ASP A 132 15.29 30.38 -39.20
CA ASP A 132 16.63 30.81 -38.80
C ASP A 132 17.70 30.16 -39.69
N PRO A 133 18.64 30.91 -40.29
CA PRO A 133 19.86 30.35 -40.84
C PRO A 133 21.04 30.63 -39.90
N ASN A 134 21.33 29.70 -38.99
CA ASN A 134 22.67 29.61 -38.41
C ASN A 134 23.26 28.22 -38.72
N SER A 135 23.97 28.12 -39.85
CA SER A 135 24.85 27.00 -40.11
C SER A 135 26.09 27.47 -40.85
N LYS A 136 27.18 27.35 -40.11
CA LYS A 136 28.59 27.41 -40.50
C LYS A 136 28.88 26.58 -41.75
N GLN A 137 29.72 27.13 -42.64
CA GLN A 137 30.76 26.49 -43.45
C GLN A 137 31.45 27.67 -44.18
N GLY A 138 32.75 27.94 -44.12
CA GLY A 138 33.89 27.06 -43.93
C GLY A 138 34.74 27.16 -45.20
N ALA A 139 35.77 28.02 -45.15
CA ALA A 139 36.94 28.17 -46.03
C ALA A 139 36.73 28.31 -47.55
#